data_AF-A0A5N6BVE1-F1
#
_entry.id   AF-A0A5N6BVE1-F1
#
_cell.length_a   1.000
_cell.length_b   1.000
_cell.length_c   1.000
_cell.angle_alpha   90.00
_cell.angle_beta   90.00
_cell.angle_gamma   90.00
#
_symmetry.space_group_name_H-M   'P 1'
#
loop_
_entity.id
_entity.type
_entity.pdbx_description
1 polymer ?
#
loop_
_entity_poly.entity_id
_entity_poly.type
_entity_poly.pdbx_seq_one_letter_code
_entity_poly.pdbx_strand_id
1 'polypeptide(L)'
;MDVVAYVDGFNLYHGLKSKYGRAYLWLDVVELVRQLRRHDVVIKVRYFTAIVKGEPDAALRQETYLAALAAYRPEVEIISRPLQEENRAVQRLRFPMDVRL
;
A
#
# COMPACT_ATOMS: atom_id res chain seq x y z
N MET A 1 -16.07 -4.06 17.23
CA MET A 1 -14.85 -3.75 18.02
C MET A 1 -14.12 -2.62 17.30
N ASP A 2 -13.28 -1.84 17.98
CA ASP A 2 -12.51 -0.79 17.30
C ASP A 2 -11.27 -1.42 16.63
N VAL A 3 -10.97 -1.00 15.39
CA VAL A 3 -9.87 -1.57 14.61
C VAL A 3 -8.93 -0.50 14.06
N VAL A 4 -7.63 -0.77 14.18
CA VAL A 4 -6.55 -0.07 13.48
C VAL A 4 -5.99 -0.99 12.41
N ALA A 5 -5.99 -0.56 11.15
CA ALA A 5 -5.40 -1.31 10.05
C ALA A 5 -4.01 -0.78 9.71
N TYR A 6 -3.10 -1.71 9.38
CA TYR A 6 -1.75 -1.43 8.91
C TYR A 6 -1.65 -1.94 7.49
N VAL A 7 -1.42 -1.04 6.53
CA VAL A 7 -1.46 -1.35 5.10
C VAL A 7 -0.08 -1.08 4.50
N ASP A 8 0.50 -2.10 3.87
CA ASP A 8 1.69 -1.96 3.05
C ASP A 8 1.29 -1.56 1.63
N GLY A 9 1.57 -0.31 1.26
CA GLY A 9 1.19 0.29 -0.01
C GLY A 9 1.91 -0.31 -1.21
N PHE A 10 3.13 -0.82 -1.05
CA PHE A 10 3.89 -1.43 -2.16
C PHE A 10 3.31 -2.79 -2.50
N ASN A 11 3.13 -3.64 -1.50
CA ASN A 11 2.53 -4.96 -1.67
C ASN A 11 1.08 -4.86 -2.18
N LEU A 12 0.30 -3.91 -1.66
CA LEU A 12 -1.05 -3.64 -2.14
C LEU A 12 -1.06 -3.20 -3.61
N TYR A 13 -0.21 -2.23 -3.99
CA TYR A 13 -0.10 -1.76 -5.37
C TYR A 13 0.23 -2.90 -6.34
N HIS A 14 1.24 -3.70 -6.03
CA HIS A 14 1.67 -4.80 -6.90
C HIS A 14 0.61 -5.89 -7.02
N GLY A 15 -0.07 -6.24 -5.91
CA GLY A 15 -1.17 -7.20 -5.91
C GLY A 15 -2.36 -6.72 -6.75
N LEU A 16 -2.80 -5.47 -6.56
CA LEU A 16 -3.89 -4.87 -7.33
C LEU A 16 -3.53 -4.76 -8.81
N LYS A 17 -2.29 -4.36 -9.12
CA LYS A 17 -1.82 -4.24 -10.50
C LYS A 17 -1.76 -5.57 -11.22
N SER A 18 -1.26 -6.61 -10.55
CA SER A 18 -1.19 -7.97 -11.10
C SER A 18 -2.58 -8.54 -11.38
N LYS A 19 -3.53 -8.35 -10.46
CA LYS A 19 -4.86 -8.98 -10.55
C LYS A 19 -5.89 -8.17 -11.35
N TYR A 20 -5.81 -6.84 -11.29
CA TYR A 20 -6.86 -5.93 -11.81
C TYR A 20 -6.30 -4.81 -12.71
N GLY A 21 -5.03 -4.89 -13.11
CA GLY A 21 -4.40 -3.88 -13.94
C GLY A 21 -4.40 -2.50 -13.27
N ARG A 22 -4.93 -1.48 -13.94
CA ARG A 22 -4.91 -0.10 -13.42
C ARG A 22 -6.23 0.37 -12.79
N ALA A 23 -7.20 -0.52 -12.65
CA ALA A 23 -8.55 -0.16 -12.21
C ALA A 23 -8.61 0.42 -10.78
N TYR A 24 -7.72 -0.04 -9.89
CA TYR A 24 -7.75 0.31 -8.46
C TYR A 24 -6.50 1.05 -7.97
N LEU A 25 -5.86 1.85 -8.83
CA LEU A 25 -4.67 2.61 -8.41
C LEU A 25 -4.99 3.82 -7.52
N TRP A 26 -6.26 4.26 -7.51
CA TRP A 26 -6.80 5.31 -6.65
C TRP A 26 -7.73 4.72 -5.60
N LEU A 27 -7.32 3.61 -5.00
CA LEU A 27 -8.15 2.88 -4.06
C LEU A 27 -8.34 3.68 -2.76
N ASP A 28 -9.58 3.77 -2.29
CA ASP A 28 -9.84 4.22 -0.92
C ASP A 28 -9.52 3.08 0.06
N VAL A 29 -8.35 3.16 0.69
CA VAL A 29 -7.88 2.12 1.62
C VAL A 29 -8.70 2.07 2.91
N VAL A 30 -9.37 3.15 3.32
CA VAL A 30 -10.26 3.12 4.48
C VAL A 30 -11.53 2.37 4.13
N GLU A 31 -12.09 2.65 2.96
CA GLU A 31 -13.29 1.95 2.49
C GLU A 31 -13.01 0.47 2.26
N LEU A 32 -11.84 0.11 1.72
CA LEU A 32 -11.41 -1.29 1.64
C LEU A 32 -11.45 -1.97 3.03
N VAL A 33 -10.84 -1.36 4.04
CA VAL A 33 -10.80 -1.94 5.39
C VAL A 33 -12.20 -2.05 5.98
N ARG A 34 -13.07 -1.05 5.78
CA ARG A 34 -14.48 -1.10 6.21
C ARG A 34 -15.23 -2.25 5.57
N GLN A 35 -15.03 -2.48 4.28
CA GLN A 35 -15.67 -3.59 3.57
C GLN A 35 -15.17 -4.96 4.03
N LEU A 36 -13.91 -5.06 4.46
CA LEU A 36 -13.34 -6.28 5.04
C LEU A 36 -13.76 -6.49 6.51
N ARG A 37 -14.01 -5.41 7.25
CA ARG A 37 -14.34 -5.41 8.69
C ARG A 37 -15.70 -4.75 8.94
N ARG A 38 -16.74 -5.24 8.28
CA ARG A 38 -18.09 -4.62 8.23
C ARG A 38 -18.78 -4.42 9.59
N HIS A 39 -18.36 -5.18 10.60
CA HIS A 39 -18.93 -5.13 11.96
C HIS A 39 -18.04 -4.37 12.96
N ASP A 40 -16.90 -3.86 12.50
CA ASP A 40 -15.96 -3.10 13.33
C ASP A 40 -15.95 -1.62 12.94
N VAL A 41 -15.53 -0.80 13.90
CA VAL A 41 -15.33 0.63 13.68
C VAL A 41 -13.87 0.85 13.32
N VAL A 42 -13.62 1.26 12.08
CA VAL A 42 -12.26 1.62 11.62
C VAL A 42 -11.90 2.98 12.21
N ILE A 43 -11.04 2.97 13.22
CA ILE A 43 -10.61 4.19 13.92
C ILE A 43 -9.34 4.79 13.30
N LYS A 44 -8.51 3.97 12.64
CA LYS A 44 -7.28 4.44 11.97
C LYS A 44 -6.82 3.45 10.90
N VAL A 45 -6.29 3.98 9.80
CA VAL A 45 -5.54 3.23 8.79
C VAL A 45 -4.15 3.83 8.68
N ARG A 46 -3.13 3.06 9.07
CA ARG A 46 -1.72 3.41 8.88
C ARG A 46 -1.24 2.89 7.54
N TYR A 47 -1.04 3.79 6.60
CA TYR A 47 -0.66 3.49 5.23
C TYR A 47 0.84 3.68 5.03
N PHE A 48 1.58 2.58 5.01
CA PHE A 48 3.04 2.56 4.85
C PHE A 48 3.40 2.56 3.37
N THR A 49 4.23 3.51 2.95
CA THR A 49 4.65 3.60 1.55
C THR A 49 6.05 4.18 1.43
N ALA A 50 6.64 4.05 0.24
CA ALA A 50 7.84 4.76 -0.14
C ALA A 50 7.61 5.43 -1.50
N ILE A 51 8.11 6.65 -1.67
CA ILE A 51 8.01 7.37 -2.94
C ILE A 51 8.94 6.70 -3.95
N VAL A 52 8.43 6.45 -5.16
CA VAL A 52 9.20 5.89 -6.27
C VAL A 52 10.33 6.85 -6.64
N LYS A 53 11.55 6.31 -6.79
CA LYS A 53 12.74 7.06 -7.24
C LYS A 53 13.01 6.78 -8.72
N GLY A 54 13.63 7.73 -9.41
CA GLY A 54 14.06 7.57 -10.81
C GLY A 54 12.95 7.69 -11.86
N GLU A 55 11.69 7.85 -11.45
CA GLU A 55 10.53 8.02 -12.34
C GLU A 55 9.69 9.23 -11.90
N PRO A 56 9.97 10.46 -12.39
CA PRO A 56 9.33 11.68 -11.88
C PRO A 56 7.80 11.69 -12.05
N ASP A 57 7.28 11.23 -13.19
CA ASP A 57 5.84 11.17 -13.44
C ASP A 57 5.12 10.12 -12.58
N ALA A 58 5.82 9.05 -12.21
CA ALA A 58 5.28 8.04 -11.29
C ALA A 58 5.22 8.59 -9.86
N ALA A 59 6.30 9.25 -9.43
CA ALA A 59 6.36 9.93 -8.13
C ALA A 59 5.26 10.98 -8.00
N LEU A 60 5.10 11.86 -9.00
CA LEU A 60 4.06 12.91 -8.97
C LEU A 60 2.64 12.32 -8.84
N ARG A 61 2.34 11.25 -9.58
CA ARG A 61 1.03 10.58 -9.49
C ARG A 61 0.82 9.95 -8.12
N GLN A 62 1.86 9.33 -7.55
CA GLN A 62 1.81 8.75 -6.23
C GLN A 62 1.57 9.82 -5.16
N GLU A 63 2.35 10.90 -5.18
CA GLU A 63 2.20 12.04 -4.27
C GLU A 63 0.81 12.66 -4.37
N THR A 64 0.29 12.83 -5.59
CA THR A 64 -1.06 13.34 -5.83
C THR A 64 -2.12 12.44 -5.19
N TYR A 65 -2.01 11.12 -5.37
CA TYR A 65 -2.91 10.16 -4.74
C TYR A 65 -2.82 10.21 -3.20
N LEU A 66 -1.60 10.26 -2.65
CA LEU A 66 -1.39 10.32 -1.19
C LEU A 66 -1.99 11.61 -0.61
N ALA A 67 -1.77 12.75 -1.26
CA ALA A 67 -2.35 14.02 -0.84
C ALA A 67 -3.88 14.00 -0.89
N ALA A 68 -4.46 13.47 -1.97
CA ALA A 68 -5.90 13.32 -2.11
C ALA A 68 -6.49 12.38 -1.03
N LEU A 69 -5.83 11.26 -0.76
CA LEU A 69 -6.26 10.30 0.25
C LEU A 69 -6.24 10.90 1.65
N ALA A 70 -5.16 11.59 2.03
CA ALA A 70 -5.05 12.26 3.32
C ALA A 70 -6.08 13.38 3.50
N ALA A 71 -6.37 14.13 2.42
CA ALA A 71 -7.39 15.18 2.46
C ALA A 71 -8.82 14.62 2.53
N TYR A 72 -9.08 13.50 1.86
CA TYR A 72 -10.41 12.88 1.80
C TYR A 72 -10.74 12.03 3.03
N ARG A 73 -9.74 11.40 3.65
CA ARG A 73 -9.92 10.45 4.76
C ARG A 73 -9.13 10.86 6.02
N PRO A 74 -9.76 11.48 7.02
CA PRO A 74 -9.10 11.85 8.28
C PRO A 74 -8.61 10.63 9.10
N GLU A 75 -9.12 9.44 8.81
CA GLU A 75 -8.71 8.18 9.42
C GLU A 75 -7.39 7.65 8.85
N VAL A 76 -6.86 8.23 7.78
CA VAL A 76 -5.57 7.79 7.19
C VAL A 76 -4.41 8.54 7.81
N GLU A 77 -3.42 7.78 8.25
CA GLU A 77 -2.08 8.26 8.59
C GLU A 77 -1.10 7.72 7.55
N ILE A 78 -0.54 8.60 6.72
CA ILE A 78 0.44 8.22 5.70
C ILE A 78 1.83 8.22 6.33
N ILE A 79 2.47 7.05 6.31
CA ILE A 79 3.81 6.85 6.86
C ILE A 79 4.74 6.57 5.69
N SER A 80 5.41 7.62 5.22
CA SER A 80 6.37 7.52 4.13
C SER A 80 7.80 7.36 4.65
N ARG A 81 8.50 6.31 4.22
CA ARG A 81 9.95 6.17 4.44
C ARG A 81 10.67 6.23 3.10
N PRO A 82 11.89 6.79 3.01
CA PRO A 82 12.67 6.72 1.77
C PRO A 82 12.84 5.26 1.36
N LEU A 83 12.53 4.95 0.09
CA LEU A 83 12.80 3.62 -0.45
C LEU A 83 14.32 3.38 -0.35
N GLN A 84 14.69 2.39 0.47
CA GLN A 84 16.06 1.90 0.52
C GLN A 84 16.23 0.93 -0.65
N GLU A 85 17.29 1.10 -1.41
CA GLU A 85 17.64 0.12 -2.44
C GLU A 85 18.06 -1.17 -1.75
N GLU A 86 17.24 -2.21 -1.85
CA GLU A 86 17.68 -3.55 -1.48
C GLU A 86 18.72 -4.02 -2.49
N ASN A 87 19.90 -4.41 -2.00
CA ASN A 87 20.89 -5.12 -2.80
C ASN A 87 20.27 -6.42 -3.33
N ARG A 88 19.99 -6.47 -4.65
CA ARG A 88 19.42 -7.64 -5.36
C ARG A 88 20.16 -8.96 -5.10
N ALA A 89 21.41 -8.90 -4.63
CA ALA A 89 22.20 -10.07 -4.24
C ALA A 89 21.60 -10.86 -3.07
N VAL A 90 20.84 -10.21 -2.17
CA VAL A 90 20.32 -10.85 -0.94
C VAL A 90 19.04 -11.67 -1.21
N GLN A 91 18.28 -11.35 -2.27
CA GLN A 91 17.00 -12.01 -2.56
C GLN A 91 17.15 -13.45 -3.05
N ARG A 92 18.27 -13.82 -3.71
CA ARG A 92 18.51 -15.20 -4.17
C ARG A 92 18.70 -16.23 -3.04
N LEU A 93 18.93 -15.78 -1.81
CA LEU A 93 19.25 -16.65 -0.67
C LEU A 93 18.09 -16.85 0.31
N ARG A 94 16.93 -16.21 0.13
CA ARG A 94 15.90 -16.14 1.19
C ARG A 94 14.57 -16.87 0.97
N PHE A 95 14.30 -17.46 -0.19
CA PHE A 95 13.06 -18.23 -0.38
C PHE A 95 13.22 -19.45 -1.30
N PRO A 96 13.63 -20.62 -0.79
CA PRO A 96 13.22 -21.88 -1.38
C PRO A 96 11.80 -22.21 -0.87
N MET A 97 10.76 -21.66 -1.51
CA MET A 97 9.40 -22.17 -1.31
C MET A 97 9.20 -23.35 -2.27
N ASP A 98 9.62 -24.53 -1.82
CA ASP A 98 9.24 -25.80 -2.45
C ASP A 98 7.77 -26.08 -2.06
N VAL A 99 6.82 -25.51 -2.79
CA VAL A 99 5.40 -25.90 -2.72
C VAL A 99 5.20 -26.99 -3.75
N ARG A 100 5.34 -28.24 -3.32
CA ARG A 100 4.87 -29.40 -4.08
C ARG A 100 3.35 -29.49 -3.93
N LEU A 101 2.67 -29.51 -5.07
CA LEU A 101 1.28 -29.97 -5.22
C LEU A 101 1.18 -31.47 -4.92
#